data_AF-E5RG37-F1
#
_entry.id   AF-E5RG37-F1
#
_cell.length_a   1.000
_cell.length_b   1.000
_cell.length_c   1.000
_cell.angle_alpha   90.00
_cell.angle_beta   90.00
_cell.angle_gamma   90.00
#
_symmetry.space_group_name_H-M   'P 1'
#
loop_
_entity.id
_entity.type
_entity.pdbx_description
1 polymer ?
#
loop_
_entity_poly.entity_id
_entity_poly.type
_entity_poly.pdbx_seq_one_letter_code
_entity_poly.pdbx_strand_id
1 'polypeptide(L)'
;MKPHRIRMTHNLLLNYGLYRKMEIYRPHKATAEEMTKYHSDEYIKFLRSIRPDNMSEYSKQMQRFNVGEDCPVFDGLFEFCQLSTGGSVAGAVKLNRQQTDMA
;
A
#
# COMPACT_ATOMS: atom_id res chain seq x y z
N MET A 1 11.26 7.79 4.65
CA MET A 1 11.06 6.90 3.47
C MET A 1 10.52 7.72 2.29
N LYS A 2 10.94 7.50 1.02
CA LYS A 2 10.50 8.29 -0.15
C LYS A 2 9.83 7.42 -1.23
N PRO A 3 8.48 7.43 -1.39
CA PRO A 3 7.76 6.60 -2.37
C PRO A 3 8.17 6.82 -3.83
N HIS A 4 8.68 8.01 -4.15
CA HIS A 4 9.13 8.39 -5.50
C HIS A 4 10.14 7.39 -6.11
N ARG A 5 10.91 6.68 -5.29
CA ARG A 5 11.85 5.63 -5.76
C ARG A 5 11.18 4.58 -6.65
N ILE A 6 9.92 4.23 -6.39
CA ILE A 6 9.17 3.24 -7.18
C ILE A 6 8.90 3.77 -8.60
N ARG A 7 8.59 5.06 -8.71
CA ARG A 7 8.41 5.74 -10.01
C ARG A 7 9.72 5.80 -10.80
N MET A 8 10.84 6.03 -10.12
CA MET A 8 12.16 6.00 -10.75
C MET A 8 12.47 4.61 -11.32
N THR A 9 12.24 3.54 -10.54
CA THR A 9 12.38 2.15 -11.02
C THR A 9 11.49 1.90 -12.25
N HIS A 10 10.22 2.29 -12.20
CA HIS A 10 9.30 2.14 -13.32
C HIS A 10 9.79 2.83 -14.60
N ASN A 11 10.30 4.07 -14.48
CA ASN A 11 10.87 4.80 -15.62
C ASN A 11 12.08 4.09 -16.21
N LEU A 12 12.97 3.52 -15.38
CA LEU A 12 14.09 2.74 -15.87
C LEU A 12 13.62 1.49 -16.63
N LEU A 13 12.66 0.74 -16.08
CA LEU A 13 12.09 -0.44 -16.75
C LEU A 13 11.50 -0.10 -18.13
N LEU A 14 10.85 1.06 -18.25
CA LEU A 14 10.31 1.55 -19.52
C LEU A 14 11.42 1.89 -20.52
N ASN A 15 12.41 2.69 -20.10
CA ASN A 15 13.49 3.16 -20.98
C ASN A 15 14.47 2.05 -21.39
N TYR A 16 14.68 1.05 -20.54
CA TYR A 16 15.43 -0.16 -20.91
C TYR A 16 14.63 -1.15 -21.78
N GLY A 17 13.36 -0.86 -22.08
CA GLY A 17 12.49 -1.72 -22.87
C GLY A 17 12.03 -3.01 -22.16
N LEU A 18 12.36 -3.18 -20.88
CA LEU A 18 11.94 -4.33 -20.06
C LEU A 18 10.43 -4.34 -19.84
N TYR A 19 9.81 -3.16 -19.76
CA TYR A 19 8.37 -2.99 -19.67
C TYR A 19 7.61 -3.75 -20.79
N ARG A 20 8.19 -3.85 -21.99
CA ARG A 20 7.57 -4.54 -23.14
C ARG A 20 7.69 -6.06 -23.07
N LYS A 21 8.52 -6.58 -22.16
CA LYS A 21 8.81 -8.01 -21.99
C LYS A 21 8.08 -8.61 -20.79
N MET A 22 7.17 -7.86 -20.18
CA MET A 22 6.41 -8.26 -18.99
C MET A 22 4.95 -7.91 -19.17
N GLU A 23 4.08 -8.61 -18.46
CA GLU A 23 2.67 -8.23 -18.38
C GLU A 23 2.49 -7.14 -17.33
N ILE A 24 1.96 -5.99 -17.74
CA ILE A 24 1.85 -4.81 -16.87
C ILE A 24 0.42 -4.62 -16.41
N TYR A 25 0.24 -4.56 -15.09
CA TYR A 25 -1.05 -4.38 -14.45
C TYR A 25 -1.08 -3.12 -13.60
N ARG A 26 -2.24 -2.45 -13.60
CA ARG A 26 -2.57 -1.44 -12.60
C ARG A 26 -3.30 -2.13 -11.44
N PRO A 27 -2.74 -2.17 -10.22
CA PRO A 27 -3.39 -2.83 -9.11
C PRO A 27 -4.65 -2.07 -8.71
N HIS A 28 -5.64 -2.82 -8.23
CA HIS A 28 -6.83 -2.25 -7.62
C HIS A 28 -6.48 -1.80 -6.19
N LYS A 29 -7.20 -0.84 -5.64
CA LYS A 29 -7.03 -0.42 -4.25
C LYS A 29 -7.55 -1.53 -3.34
N ALA A 30 -6.68 -2.09 -2.49
CA ALA A 30 -7.11 -3.09 -1.52
C ALA A 30 -8.18 -2.52 -0.59
N THR A 31 -9.20 -3.32 -0.31
CA THR A 31 -10.30 -2.96 0.56
C THR A 31 -9.90 -3.09 2.02
N ALA A 32 -10.65 -2.43 2.92
CA ALA A 32 -10.46 -2.61 4.35
C ALA A 32 -10.69 -4.08 4.77
N GLU A 33 -11.65 -4.76 4.15
CA GLU A 33 -11.96 -6.17 4.39
C GLU A 33 -10.79 -7.10 4.05
N GLU A 34 -10.10 -6.85 2.92
CA GLU A 34 -8.91 -7.62 2.58
C GLU A 34 -7.76 -7.38 3.56
N MET A 35 -7.58 -6.14 4.04
CA MET A 35 -6.56 -5.80 5.02
C MET A 35 -6.85 -6.40 6.40
N THR A 36 -8.12 -6.51 6.79
CA THR A 36 -8.51 -7.06 8.10
C THR A 36 -8.51 -8.59 8.14
N LYS A 37 -8.20 -9.28 7.03
CA LYS A 37 -7.87 -10.72 7.05
C LYS A 37 -6.67 -11.04 7.95
N TYR A 38 -5.80 -10.05 8.19
CA TYR A 38 -4.66 -10.18 9.11
C TYR A 38 -4.67 -9.09 10.18
N HIS A 39 -4.87 -7.83 9.80
CA HIS A 39 -4.84 -6.72 10.74
C HIS A 39 -6.14 -6.61 11.54
N SER A 40 -6.08 -6.01 12.74
CA SER A 40 -7.30 -5.75 13.51
C SER A 40 -8.20 -4.71 12.84
N ASP A 41 -9.51 -4.88 13.01
CA ASP A 41 -10.51 -3.94 12.49
C ASP A 41 -10.30 -2.51 13.02
N GLU A 42 -9.95 -2.39 14.31
CA GLU A 42 -9.68 -1.09 14.95
C GLU A 42 -8.50 -0.38 14.30
N TYR A 43 -7.43 -1.10 13.96
CA TYR A 43 -6.25 -0.54 13.34
C TYR A 43 -6.53 -0.04 11.92
N ILE A 44 -7.21 -0.85 11.10
CA ILE A 44 -7.55 -0.43 9.73
C ILE A 44 -8.54 0.73 9.73
N LYS A 45 -9.52 0.74 10.66
CA LYS A 45 -10.43 1.88 10.84
C LYS A 45 -9.67 3.15 11.24
N PHE A 46 -8.68 3.03 12.12
CA PHE A 46 -7.80 4.14 12.48
C PHE A 46 -7.02 4.67 11.27
N LEU A 47 -6.31 3.81 10.54
CA LEU A 47 -5.52 4.22 9.36
C LEU A 47 -6.39 4.87 8.28
N ARG A 48 -7.64 4.43 8.12
CA ARG A 48 -8.58 5.01 7.16
C ARG A 48 -9.04 6.42 7.55
N SER A 49 -9.14 6.69 8.85
CA SER A 49 -9.73 7.91 9.43
C SER A 49 -8.69 8.99 9.72
N ILE A 50 -7.47 8.59 10.10
CA ILE A 50 -6.40 9.53 10.44
C ILE A 50 -5.99 10.35 9.21
N ARG A 51 -5.77 11.63 9.45
CA ARG A 51 -5.32 12.65 8.51
C ARG A 51 -4.39 13.62 9.25
N PRO A 52 -3.56 14.40 8.54
CA PRO A 52 -2.70 15.40 9.18
C PRO A 52 -3.48 16.48 9.97
N ASP A 53 -4.71 16.80 9.59
CA ASP A 53 -5.56 17.82 10.21
C ASP A 53 -6.20 17.37 11.54
N ASN A 54 -6.43 16.07 11.74
CA ASN A 54 -7.09 15.53 12.93
C ASN A 54 -6.13 14.83 13.92
N MET A 55 -4.81 14.92 13.73
CA MET A 55 -3.82 14.21 14.57
C MET A 55 -3.95 14.48 16.07
N SER A 56 -4.31 15.71 16.46
CA SER A 56 -4.50 16.08 17.87
C SER A 56 -5.65 15.33 18.54
N GLU A 57 -6.68 14.93 17.79
CA GLU A 57 -7.82 14.17 18.30
C GLU A 57 -7.48 12.69 18.51
N TYR A 58 -6.49 12.19 17.77
CA TYR A 58 -6.11 10.78 17.71
C TYR A 58 -4.86 10.43 18.55
N SER A 59 -4.36 11.32 19.40
CA SER A 59 -3.06 11.13 20.08
C SER A 59 -2.94 9.81 20.88
N LYS A 60 -4.02 9.38 21.55
CA LYS A 60 -4.04 8.09 22.28
C LYS A 60 -3.92 6.89 21.33
N GLN A 61 -4.62 6.93 20.20
CA GLN A 61 -4.57 5.86 19.19
C GLN A 61 -3.24 5.86 18.45
N MET A 62 -2.66 7.03 18.17
CA MET A 62 -1.33 7.17 17.59
C MET A 62 -0.27 6.50 18.46
N GLN A 63 -0.30 6.70 19.79
CA GLN A 63 0.59 6.01 20.72
C GLN A 63 0.33 4.49 20.72
N ARG A 64 -0.93 4.06 20.79
CA ARG A 64 -1.30 2.63 20.80
C ARG A 64 -0.89 1.89 19.51
N PHE A 65 -1.04 2.52 18.36
CA PHE A 65 -0.75 1.94 17.05
C PHE A 65 0.64 2.28 16.51
N ASN A 66 1.48 2.92 17.32
CA ASN A 66 2.84 3.31 16.99
C ASN A 66 2.95 4.13 15.68
N VAL A 67 2.08 5.13 15.53
CA VAL A 67 2.07 6.09 14.42
C VAL A 67 2.53 7.44 14.95
N GLY A 68 3.66 7.93 14.45
CA GLY A 68 4.40 9.05 15.04
C GLY A 68 5.75 9.26 14.36
N GLU A 69 6.84 9.26 15.11
CA GLU A 69 8.17 9.64 14.61
C GLU A 69 8.68 8.74 13.47
N ASP A 70 8.70 7.43 13.68
CA ASP A 70 9.19 6.47 12.66
C ASP A 70 8.18 6.22 11.54
N CYS A 71 6.89 6.28 11.88
CA CYS A 71 5.75 6.04 10.99
C CYS A 71 4.84 7.27 10.97
N PRO A 72 5.23 8.36 10.28
CA PRO A 72 4.49 9.62 10.34
C PRO A 72 3.17 9.54 9.58
N VAL A 73 2.20 10.33 10.05
CA VAL A 73 0.97 10.61 9.29
C VAL A 73 1.32 11.56 8.15
N PHE A 74 0.86 11.25 6.95
CA PHE A 74 1.01 12.10 5.78
C PHE A 74 -0.26 12.04 4.92
N ASP A 75 -0.41 13.03 4.05
CA ASP A 75 -1.57 13.06 3.15
C ASP A 75 -1.53 11.91 2.13
N GLY A 76 -2.64 11.18 2.01
CA GLY A 76 -2.72 9.97 1.20
C GLY A 76 -2.13 8.70 1.84
N LEU A 77 -1.83 8.68 3.15
CA LEU A 77 -1.28 7.51 3.85
C LEU A 77 -2.07 6.23 3.59
N PHE A 78 -3.40 6.27 3.76
CA PHE A 78 -4.22 5.08 3.57
C PHE A 78 -4.22 4.61 2.10
N GLU A 79 -4.29 5.55 1.15
CA GLU A 79 -4.23 5.23 -0.28
C GLU A 79 -2.89 4.56 -0.66
N PHE A 80 -1.78 5.03 -0.08
CA PHE A 80 -0.48 4.39 -0.25
C PHE A 80 -0.49 2.93 0.23
N CYS A 81 -1.08 2.65 1.41
CA CYS A 81 -1.26 1.29 1.91
C CYS A 81 -2.13 0.45 0.97
N GLN A 82 -3.25 1.00 0.48
CA GLN A 82 -4.15 0.29 -0.43
C GLN A 82 -3.50 -0.13 -1.74
N LEU A 83 -2.66 0.72 -2.34
CA LEU A 83 -1.95 0.39 -3.57
C LEU A 83 -0.86 -0.65 -3.34
N SER A 84 -0.12 -0.52 -2.24
CA SER A 84 0.93 -1.50 -1.89
C SER A 84 0.33 -2.88 -1.65
N THR A 85 -0.71 -2.98 -0.81
CA THR A 85 -1.39 -4.26 -0.51
C THR A 85 -2.09 -4.82 -1.75
N GLY A 86 -2.78 -3.97 -2.51
CA GLY A 86 -3.52 -4.39 -3.71
C GLY A 86 -2.62 -5.00 -4.78
N GLY A 87 -1.41 -4.46 -4.97
CA GLY A 87 -0.41 -5.05 -5.85
C GLY A 87 0.04 -6.44 -5.41
N SER A 88 0.39 -6.59 -4.14
CA SER A 88 0.85 -7.88 -3.59
C SER A 88 -0.25 -8.96 -3.62
N VAL A 89 -1.48 -8.61 -3.23
CA VAL A 89 -2.60 -9.56 -3.25
C VAL A 89 -2.95 -9.97 -4.69
N ALA A 90 -2.98 -9.02 -5.63
CA ALA A 90 -3.23 -9.33 -7.04
C ALA A 90 -2.16 -10.27 -7.63
N GLY A 91 -0.88 -10.03 -7.31
CA GLY A 91 0.21 -10.93 -7.69
C GLY A 91 0.04 -12.33 -7.11
N ALA A 92 -0.28 -12.44 -5.81
CA ALA A 92 -0.53 -13.72 -5.16
C ALA A 92 -1.72 -14.50 -5.78
N VAL A 93 -2.81 -13.81 -6.10
CA VAL A 93 -3.97 -14.43 -6.78
C VAL A 93 -3.57 -14.95 -8.16
N LYS A 94 -2.73 -14.22 -8.90
CA LYS A 94 -2.30 -14.62 -10.23
C LYS A 94 -1.38 -15.85 -10.21
N LEU A 95 -0.47 -15.91 -9.24
CA LEU A 95 0.36 -17.08 -8.96
C LEU A 95 -0.50 -18.29 -8.56
N ASN A 96 -1.46 -18.12 -7.65
CA ASN A 96 -2.35 -19.21 -7.20
C ASN A 96 -3.22 -19.76 -8.34
N ARG A 97 -3.57 -18.92 -9.31
CA ARG A 97 -4.30 -19.32 -10.53
C ARG A 97 -3.40 -19.94 -11.60
N GLN A 98 -2.10 -20.08 -11.33
CA GLN A 98 -1.10 -20.60 -12.28
C GLN A 98 -1.09 -19.83 -13.61
N GLN A 99 -1.41 -18.53 -13.57
CA GLN A 99 -1.46 -17.66 -14.75
C GLN A 99 -0.12 -16.95 -15.00
N THR A 100 0.82 -17.08 -14.08
CA THR A 100 2.18 -16.55 -14.19
C THR A 100 3.12 -17.33 -13.29
N ASP A 101 4.40 -17.36 -13.63
CA ASP A 101 5.47 -17.96 -12.82
C ASP A 101 6.11 -16.93 -11.87
N MET A 102 6.06 -15.64 -12.23
CA MET A 102 6.65 -14.53 -11.48
C MET A 102 5.72 -13.31 -11.53
N ALA A 103 5.42 -12.73 -10.36
CA ALA A 103 4.54 -11.56 -10.21
C ALA A 103 5.19 -10.46 -9.37
#